data_AF-A0A8B8S3J7-F1
#
_entry.id   AF-A0A8B8S3J7-F1
#
_cell.length_a   1.000
_cell.length_b   1.000
_cell.length_c   1.000
_cell.angle_alpha   90.00
_cell.angle_beta   90.00
_cell.angle_gamma   90.00
#
_symmetry.space_group_name_H-M   'P 1'
#
loop_
_entity.id
_entity.type
_entity.pdbx_description
1 polymer ?
#
loop_
_entity_poly.entity_id
_entity_poly.type
_entity_poly.pdbx_seq_one_letter_code
_entity_poly.pdbx_strand_id
1 'polypeptide(L)'
;MRAGKMAAAAVQVWGLLRPCRALLFLSQFYILSGGGALDVERSQPPAPAGKDPGPTRAFTVVPGAAESTDIPPYVMKCPSNGLCSRLPADCIECKTNFSCVYGKPVTFDCTVKPSVTCVDQDFKPQKSFVLNMTCRFCWQLPEADYECSSSTSCMTVSCPRQRFAANCTVRDHVHCLGNRTFPKMLYCNWTGGYKWSTALALSITLGGFGADRFYLGQWREGLGKLFSFGGLGVWTLIDVLLIGVGYVGPADGSLYI
;
A
#
# COMPACT_ATOMS: atom_id res chain seq x y z
N MET A 1 37.94 37.39 -5.29
CA MET A 1 37.90 36.60 -6.56
C MET A 1 36.49 36.00 -6.63
N ARG A 2 35.46 36.59 -7.28
CA ARG A 2 35.16 36.69 -8.74
C ARG A 2 35.58 35.44 -9.51
N ALA A 3 34.80 34.81 -10.39
CA ALA A 3 33.43 34.97 -10.89
C ALA A 3 33.09 33.64 -11.64
N GLY A 4 31.81 33.28 -11.83
CA GLY A 4 31.25 33.40 -13.17
C GLY A 4 29.82 32.85 -13.27
N LYS A 5 28.87 33.79 -13.42
CA LYS A 5 27.51 33.63 -13.93
C LYS A 5 27.57 33.71 -15.46
N MET A 6 26.78 32.92 -16.18
CA MET A 6 26.43 33.22 -17.57
C MET A 6 24.94 33.55 -17.67
N ALA A 7 24.69 34.66 -18.37
CA ALA A 7 23.44 35.36 -18.48
C ALA A 7 22.60 34.86 -19.66
N ALA A 8 21.29 34.90 -19.49
CA ALA A 8 20.31 34.78 -20.56
C ALA A 8 20.18 36.13 -21.28
N ALA A 9 20.26 36.11 -22.61
CA ALA A 9 19.98 37.26 -23.45
C ALA A 9 18.47 37.37 -23.70
N ALA A 10 17.90 38.51 -23.32
CA ALA A 10 16.55 38.93 -23.66
C ALA A 10 16.59 39.74 -24.96
N VAL A 11 15.71 39.43 -25.92
CA VAL A 11 15.35 40.34 -27.01
C VAL A 11 13.84 40.52 -26.96
N GLN A 12 13.42 41.75 -26.63
CA GLN A 12 12.04 42.23 -26.72
C GLN A 12 11.78 42.77 -28.13
N VAL A 13 10.62 42.45 -28.70
CA VAL A 13 9.94 43.34 -29.65
C VAL A 13 8.45 43.35 -29.30
N TRP A 14 7.96 44.52 -28.92
CA TRP A 14 6.56 44.78 -28.59
C TRP A 14 5.89 45.46 -29.79
N GLY A 15 4.81 44.84 -30.27
CA GLY A 15 3.61 45.40 -30.92
C GLY A 15 3.72 46.47 -32.00
N LEU A 16 3.10 46.20 -33.16
CA LEU A 16 2.14 47.11 -33.83
C LEU A 16 1.22 46.31 -34.80
N LEU A 17 -0.08 46.35 -34.46
CA LEU A 17 -1.30 46.24 -35.29
C LEU A 17 -1.56 45.05 -36.28
N ARG A 18 -2.56 44.26 -35.86
CA ARG A 18 -3.53 43.37 -36.56
C ARG A 18 -4.12 43.92 -37.89
N PRO A 19 -4.87 43.16 -38.73
CA PRO A 19 -5.51 41.84 -38.47
C PRO A 19 -5.49 40.81 -39.64
N CYS A 20 -5.37 39.50 -39.37
CA CYS A 20 -6.02 38.50 -40.25
C CYS A 20 -6.25 37.14 -39.55
N ARG A 21 -7.47 36.97 -39.04
CA ARG A 21 -8.31 35.76 -39.13
C ARG A 21 -7.85 34.36 -38.67
N ALA A 22 -6.69 34.15 -38.05
CA ALA A 22 -6.29 32.79 -37.60
C ALA A 22 -6.37 32.53 -36.07
N LEU A 23 -6.48 33.56 -35.24
CA LEU A 23 -6.39 33.44 -33.77
C LEU A 23 -7.74 33.36 -33.02
N LEU A 24 -8.87 33.28 -33.73
CA LEU A 24 -10.19 33.09 -33.10
C LEU A 24 -10.65 31.63 -33.04
N PHE A 25 -9.96 30.71 -33.71
CA PHE A 25 -10.35 29.29 -33.73
C PHE A 25 -9.82 28.46 -32.55
N LEU A 26 -8.79 28.93 -31.82
CA LEU A 26 -8.24 28.20 -30.65
C LEU A 26 -8.80 28.65 -29.29
N SER A 27 -9.63 29.71 -29.25
CA SER A 27 -10.33 30.14 -28.03
C SER A 27 -11.75 29.58 -27.93
N GLN A 28 -12.33 29.02 -29.00
CA GLN A 28 -13.70 28.51 -28.99
C GLN A 28 -13.84 27.02 -28.59
N PHE A 29 -12.75 26.24 -28.59
CA PHE A 29 -12.79 24.88 -28.01
C PHE A 29 -12.60 24.86 -26.49
N TYR A 30 -12.07 25.94 -25.90
CA TYR A 30 -11.96 26.07 -24.44
C TYR A 30 -13.23 26.61 -23.75
N ILE A 31 -14.24 27.05 -24.52
CA ILE A 31 -15.47 27.70 -24.01
C ILE A 31 -16.74 26.86 -24.27
N LEU A 32 -16.65 25.64 -24.82
CA LEU A 32 -17.83 24.81 -25.20
C LEU A 32 -17.93 23.43 -24.51
N SER A 33 -17.44 23.33 -23.27
CA SER A 33 -18.03 22.40 -22.28
C SER A 33 -18.15 23.14 -20.96
N GLY A 34 -19.28 23.83 -20.85
CA GLY A 34 -19.62 24.70 -19.74
C GLY A 34 -19.68 24.00 -18.39
N GLY A 35 -19.43 24.80 -17.36
CA GLY A 35 -20.01 24.56 -16.05
C GLY A 35 -21.53 24.69 -16.11
N GLY A 36 -22.22 23.66 -15.62
CA GLY A 36 -23.58 23.73 -15.14
C GLY A 36 -23.57 23.25 -13.69
N ALA A 37 -23.78 24.17 -12.76
CA ALA A 37 -24.05 23.87 -11.37
C ALA A 37 -25.41 23.17 -11.27
N LEU A 38 -25.45 22.04 -10.58
CA LEU A 38 -26.63 21.54 -9.91
C LEU A 38 -26.17 20.94 -8.58
N ASP A 39 -26.47 21.69 -7.52
CA ASP A 39 -26.51 21.21 -6.15
C ASP A 39 -27.36 19.94 -6.08
N VAL A 40 -26.75 18.82 -5.67
CA VAL A 40 -27.47 17.74 -5.01
C VAL A 40 -26.64 17.30 -3.80
N GLU A 41 -27.01 17.92 -2.69
CA GLU A 41 -27.15 17.38 -1.35
C GLU A 41 -26.39 16.07 -1.03
N ARG A 42 -25.53 16.23 -0.04
CA ARG A 42 -24.91 15.17 0.75
C ARG A 42 -25.96 14.18 1.29
N SER A 43 -25.76 12.89 1.07
CA SER A 43 -26.44 11.85 1.85
C SER A 43 -25.53 10.63 2.04
N GLN A 44 -25.06 10.51 3.27
CA GLN A 44 -24.33 9.39 3.84
C GLN A 44 -25.25 8.17 3.96
N PRO A 45 -24.81 6.94 3.67
CA PRO A 45 -25.51 5.77 4.21
C PRO A 45 -25.13 5.61 5.68
N PRO A 46 -26.12 5.54 6.61
CA PRO A 46 -25.85 5.23 8.00
C PRO A 46 -25.58 3.73 8.20
N ALA A 47 -24.72 3.48 9.18
CA ALA A 47 -24.60 2.20 9.86
C ALA A 47 -25.98 1.74 10.40
N PRO A 48 -26.30 0.44 10.37
CA PRO A 48 -27.35 -0.08 11.22
C PRO A 48 -26.82 -0.19 12.66
N ALA A 49 -27.35 0.69 13.51
CA ALA A 49 -27.25 0.64 14.95
C ALA A 49 -28.00 -0.58 15.51
N GLY A 50 -27.45 -1.11 16.60
CA GLY A 50 -28.05 -2.18 17.38
C GLY A 50 -29.44 -1.84 17.92
N LYS A 51 -30.22 -2.90 18.13
CA LYS A 51 -31.38 -2.94 19.00
C LYS A 51 -31.22 -4.14 19.93
N ASP A 52 -31.27 -3.88 21.22
CA ASP A 52 -31.67 -4.77 22.30
C ASP A 52 -32.20 -3.85 23.44
N PRO A 53 -33.01 -4.32 24.42
CA PRO A 53 -33.58 -5.66 24.63
C PRO A 53 -35.11 -5.66 25.00
N GLY A 54 -35.72 -6.86 25.02
CA GLY A 54 -37.00 -7.12 25.68
C GLY A 54 -37.33 -8.63 25.71
N PRO A 55 -37.82 -9.21 26.82
CA PRO A 55 -37.47 -10.57 27.21
C PRO A 55 -38.50 -11.61 26.75
N THR A 56 -38.04 -12.64 26.04
CA THR A 56 -38.81 -13.88 25.89
C THR A 56 -37.93 -15.03 26.37
N ARG A 57 -38.30 -15.60 27.52
CA ARG A 57 -37.67 -16.77 28.12
C ARG A 57 -37.86 -17.98 27.19
N ALA A 58 -36.78 -18.41 26.53
CA ALA A 58 -36.67 -19.74 25.98
C ALA A 58 -35.59 -20.47 26.77
N PHE A 59 -35.99 -21.54 27.47
CA PHE A 59 -35.06 -22.47 28.11
C PHE A 59 -34.43 -23.32 27.02
N THR A 60 -33.17 -23.06 26.68
CA THR A 60 -32.36 -23.99 25.89
C THR A 60 -31.44 -24.73 26.85
N VAL A 61 -31.71 -26.03 26.96
CA VAL A 61 -30.89 -27.01 27.68
C VAL A 61 -29.47 -26.94 27.15
N VAL A 62 -28.49 -26.78 28.05
CA VAL A 62 -27.05 -26.90 27.77
C VAL A 62 -26.74 -28.35 27.40
N PRO A 63 -26.29 -28.68 26.19
CA PRO A 63 -25.53 -29.89 25.96
C PRO A 63 -24.07 -29.59 26.35
N GLY A 64 -23.51 -30.46 27.17
CA GLY A 64 -22.12 -30.38 27.61
C GLY A 64 -21.14 -30.24 26.45
N ALA A 65 -20.01 -29.59 26.76
CA ALA A 65 -18.86 -29.44 25.88
C ALA A 65 -18.55 -30.75 25.14
N ALA A 66 -18.88 -30.78 23.85
CA ALA A 66 -18.32 -31.75 22.94
C ALA A 66 -16.88 -31.34 22.68
N GLU A 67 -15.95 -32.15 23.17
CA GLU A 67 -14.55 -32.12 22.81
C GLU A 67 -14.46 -32.28 21.29
N SER A 68 -14.15 -31.18 20.59
CA SER A 68 -13.99 -31.15 19.15
C SER A 68 -12.66 -31.79 18.80
N THR A 69 -12.72 -32.97 18.19
CA THR A 69 -11.59 -33.70 17.58
C THR A 69 -11.13 -33.07 16.26
N ASP A 70 -11.21 -31.75 16.11
CA ASP A 70 -10.65 -31.04 14.95
C ASP A 70 -9.22 -30.60 15.29
N ILE A 71 -8.25 -31.08 14.51
CA ILE A 71 -6.84 -30.71 14.66
C ILE A 71 -6.73 -29.20 14.41
N PRO A 72 -6.27 -28.40 15.38
CA PRO A 72 -6.23 -26.96 15.20
C PRO A 72 -5.27 -26.55 14.06
N PRO A 73 -5.60 -25.51 13.28
CA PRO A 73 -4.82 -25.09 12.11
C PRO A 73 -3.39 -24.62 12.44
N TYR A 74 -3.07 -24.36 13.71
CA TYR A 74 -1.72 -23.98 14.13
C TYR A 74 -0.75 -25.16 14.16
N VAL A 75 -1.23 -26.41 14.30
CA VAL A 75 -0.38 -27.60 14.46
C VAL A 75 0.51 -27.83 13.22
N MET A 76 0.00 -27.52 12.03
CA MET A 76 0.74 -27.69 10.77
C MET A 76 1.93 -26.72 10.61
N LYS A 77 1.95 -25.62 11.37
CA LYS A 77 3.03 -24.61 11.33
C LYS A 77 4.09 -24.83 12.41
N CYS A 78 3.85 -25.78 13.32
CA CYS A 78 4.72 -26.03 14.46
C CYS A 78 5.67 -27.19 14.17
N PRO A 79 7.01 -26.97 14.22
CA PRO A 79 7.96 -28.07 14.10
C PRO A 79 7.89 -28.95 15.36
N SER A 80 7.85 -30.26 15.17
CA SER A 80 7.90 -31.24 16.26
C SER A 80 9.34 -31.61 16.60
N ASN A 81 9.62 -31.87 17.88
CA ASN A 81 10.90 -32.35 18.42
C ASN A 81 12.10 -31.39 18.26
N GLY A 82 11.86 -30.10 18.02
CA GLY A 82 12.89 -29.05 18.11
C GLY A 82 13.15 -28.57 19.54
N LEU A 83 14.15 -27.70 19.72
CA LEU A 83 14.38 -27.04 21.01
C LEU A 83 13.19 -26.14 21.37
N CYS A 84 12.72 -26.25 22.62
CA CYS A 84 11.61 -25.42 23.13
C CYS A 84 11.89 -23.91 23.02
N SER A 85 13.14 -23.47 23.17
CA SER A 85 13.53 -22.05 23.07
C SER A 85 13.45 -21.46 21.65
N ARG A 86 13.31 -22.30 20.62
CA ARG A 86 13.24 -21.91 19.20
C ARG A 86 11.86 -22.10 18.59
N LEU A 87 10.87 -22.46 19.40
CA LEU A 87 9.51 -22.65 18.91
C LEU A 87 8.93 -21.31 18.42
N PRO A 88 8.19 -21.30 17.31
CA PRO A 88 7.42 -20.14 16.87
C PRO A 88 6.47 -19.64 17.96
N ALA A 89 6.22 -18.33 17.98
CA ALA A 89 5.30 -17.71 18.94
C ALA A 89 3.87 -18.28 18.89
N ASP A 90 3.42 -18.79 17.74
CA ASP A 90 2.09 -19.37 17.57
C ASP A 90 1.93 -20.74 18.27
N CYS A 91 3.04 -21.42 18.57
CA CYS A 91 3.08 -22.77 19.14
C CYS A 91 3.17 -22.78 20.67
N ILE A 92 3.35 -21.61 21.28
CA ILE A 92 3.56 -21.45 22.72
C ILE A 92 2.63 -20.37 23.27
N GLU A 93 2.38 -20.42 24.57
CA GLU A 93 1.64 -19.43 25.31
C GLU A 93 2.48 -18.99 26.50
N CYS A 94 2.82 -17.70 26.58
CA CYS A 94 3.69 -17.16 27.61
C CYS A 94 2.93 -16.25 28.56
N LYS A 95 3.21 -16.35 29.86
CA LYS A 95 2.73 -15.37 30.85
C LYS A 95 3.47 -14.05 30.64
N THR A 96 2.79 -13.12 29.98
CA THR A 96 3.37 -11.81 29.68
C THR A 96 3.37 -10.91 30.90
N ASN A 97 4.50 -10.25 31.16
CA ASN A 97 4.63 -9.20 32.15
C ASN A 97 4.95 -7.89 31.43
N PHE A 98 4.04 -6.92 31.52
CA PHE A 98 4.15 -5.64 30.82
C PHE A 98 5.03 -4.60 31.55
N SER A 99 5.53 -4.90 32.75
CA SER A 99 6.26 -3.97 33.61
C SER A 99 7.78 -3.93 33.36
N CYS A 100 8.25 -4.48 32.24
CA CYS A 100 9.67 -4.52 31.91
C CYS A 100 10.19 -3.24 31.26
N VAL A 101 11.50 -3.00 31.37
CA VAL A 101 12.17 -1.86 30.73
C VAL A 101 12.35 -2.14 29.24
N TYR A 102 11.84 -1.24 28.40
CA TYR A 102 11.96 -1.34 26.94
C TYR A 102 13.42 -1.56 26.49
N GLY A 103 13.63 -2.55 25.62
CA GLY A 103 14.95 -2.88 25.05
C GLY A 103 15.85 -3.73 25.95
N LYS A 104 15.43 -4.11 27.16
CA LYS A 104 16.18 -5.02 28.03
C LYS A 104 15.72 -6.48 27.85
N PRO A 105 16.62 -7.46 27.98
CA PRO A 105 16.25 -8.88 27.96
C PRO A 105 15.47 -9.24 29.22
N VAL A 106 14.38 -9.98 29.05
CA VAL A 106 13.50 -10.45 30.12
C VAL A 106 13.11 -11.90 29.84
N THR A 107 13.05 -12.69 30.90
CA THR A 107 12.63 -14.07 30.89
C THR A 107 11.13 -14.19 31.16
N PHE A 108 10.42 -14.92 30.31
CA PHE A 108 8.99 -15.21 30.47
C PHE A 108 8.75 -16.72 30.62
N ASP A 109 7.79 -17.09 31.45
CA ASP A 109 7.36 -18.47 31.62
C ASP A 109 6.39 -18.85 30.51
N CYS A 110 6.79 -19.78 29.66
CA CYS A 110 6.04 -20.21 28.48
C CYS A 110 5.63 -21.68 28.59
N THR A 111 4.42 -21.97 28.13
CA THR A 111 3.84 -23.31 28.02
C THR A 111 3.60 -23.66 26.56
N VAL A 112 3.92 -24.88 26.17
CA VAL A 112 3.68 -25.39 24.82
C VAL A 112 2.18 -25.66 24.65
N LYS A 113 1.61 -25.27 23.51
CA LYS A 113 0.21 -25.56 23.18
C LYS A 113 -0.04 -27.07 23.09
N PRO A 114 -1.29 -27.53 23.30
CA PRO A 114 -1.62 -28.95 23.14
C PRO A 114 -1.24 -29.43 21.73
N SER A 115 -0.83 -30.71 21.63
CA SER A 115 -0.42 -31.38 20.39
C SER A 115 0.92 -30.97 19.77
N VAL A 116 1.68 -30.06 20.39
CA VAL A 116 3.07 -29.73 19.99
C VAL A 116 4.06 -30.32 20.99
N THR A 117 5.12 -30.99 20.50
CA THR A 117 6.19 -31.55 21.34
C THR A 117 7.52 -30.85 21.07
N CYS A 118 8.20 -30.42 22.13
CA CYS A 118 9.55 -29.87 22.07
C CYS A 118 10.45 -30.51 23.14
N VAL A 119 11.75 -30.42 22.92
CA VAL A 119 12.78 -30.93 23.82
C VAL A 119 13.61 -29.80 24.40
N ASP A 120 14.13 -30.01 25.60
CA ASP A 120 15.15 -29.14 26.19
C ASP A 120 16.56 -29.48 25.66
N GLN A 121 17.59 -28.77 26.12
CA GLN A 121 18.99 -29.01 25.76
C GLN A 121 19.45 -30.45 26.08
N ASP A 122 18.86 -31.08 27.10
CA ASP A 122 19.15 -32.46 27.51
C ASP A 122 18.30 -33.53 26.78
N PHE A 123 17.65 -33.17 25.66
CA PHE A 123 16.75 -34.04 24.89
C PHE A 123 15.54 -34.58 25.69
N LYS A 124 15.21 -33.94 26.81
CA LYS A 124 14.05 -34.29 27.63
C LYS A 124 12.82 -33.53 27.14
N PRO A 125 11.65 -34.20 27.03
CA PRO A 125 10.41 -33.52 26.66
C PRO A 125 9.98 -32.57 27.78
N GLN A 126 9.68 -31.32 27.41
CA GLN A 126 9.29 -30.29 28.37
C GLN A 126 8.02 -29.58 27.89
N LYS A 127 7.07 -29.38 28.82
CA LYS A 127 5.82 -28.67 28.55
C LYS A 127 5.87 -27.19 28.92
N SER A 128 6.67 -26.84 29.93
CA SER A 128 6.80 -25.48 30.46
C SER A 128 8.26 -25.12 30.57
N PHE A 129 8.69 -24.03 29.96
CA PHE A 129 10.09 -23.60 29.90
C PHE A 129 10.19 -22.08 30.00
N VAL A 130 11.40 -21.59 30.24
CA VAL A 130 11.67 -20.15 30.33
C VAL A 130 12.21 -19.65 29.00
N LEU A 131 11.58 -18.62 28.43
CA LEU A 131 11.98 -18.01 27.17
C LEU A 131 12.57 -16.62 27.43
N ASN A 132 13.78 -16.39 26.92
CA ASN A 132 14.43 -15.09 26.98
C ASN A 132 14.12 -14.28 25.72
N MET A 133 13.51 -13.10 25.88
CA MET A 133 13.24 -12.18 24.77
C MET A 133 13.47 -10.73 25.22
N THR A 134 13.66 -9.83 24.25
CA THR A 134 13.76 -8.40 24.54
C THR A 134 12.38 -7.82 24.85
N CYS A 135 12.27 -7.06 25.93
CA CYS A 135 11.04 -6.35 26.28
C CYS A 135 10.72 -5.27 25.23
N ARG A 136 9.76 -5.56 24.34
CA ARG A 136 9.25 -4.64 23.32
C ARG A 136 7.86 -5.06 22.86
N PHE A 137 6.97 -4.10 22.59
CA PHE A 137 5.66 -4.41 22.03
C PHE A 137 5.74 -4.72 20.54
N CYS A 138 4.86 -5.58 20.04
CA CYS A 138 4.85 -6.03 18.65
C CYS A 138 4.79 -4.86 17.63
N TRP A 139 4.06 -3.79 17.94
CA TRP A 139 3.94 -2.60 17.09
C TRP A 139 5.18 -1.66 17.12
N GLN A 140 6.12 -1.88 18.04
CA GLN A 140 7.38 -1.12 18.16
C GLN A 140 8.58 -1.85 17.53
N LEU A 141 8.35 -3.00 16.90
CA LEU A 141 9.42 -3.72 16.20
C LEU A 141 9.97 -2.91 15.03
N PRO A 142 11.22 -3.16 14.61
CA PRO A 142 11.76 -2.61 13.37
C PRO A 142 11.10 -3.28 12.14
N GLU A 143 11.18 -2.61 10.99
CA GLU A 143 10.60 -3.07 9.71
C GLU A 143 11.09 -4.45 9.21
N ALA A 144 12.23 -4.93 9.71
CA ALA A 144 12.76 -6.25 9.37
C ALA A 144 12.03 -7.41 10.07
N ASP A 145 11.37 -7.14 11.20
CA ASP A 145 10.83 -8.17 12.10
C ASP A 145 9.33 -8.43 11.88
N TYR A 146 8.68 -7.70 10.97
CA TYR A 146 7.27 -7.89 10.62
C TYR A 146 7.05 -7.74 9.11
N GLU A 147 5.91 -8.22 8.64
CA GLU A 147 5.47 -8.10 7.26
C GLU A 147 4.09 -7.44 7.23
N CYS A 148 3.85 -6.54 6.28
CA CYS A 148 2.59 -5.80 6.18
C CYS A 148 1.88 -6.10 4.87
N SER A 149 0.55 -6.14 4.92
CA SER A 149 -0.28 -6.26 3.72
C SER A 149 -0.06 -5.08 2.77
N SER A 150 0.20 -5.35 1.50
CA SER A 150 0.19 -4.33 0.43
C SER A 150 -1.24 -4.09 -0.07
N SER A 151 -1.59 -2.83 -0.37
CA SER A 151 -2.85 -2.49 -1.04
C SER A 151 -2.62 -2.11 -2.50
N THR A 152 -3.50 -2.58 -3.39
CA THR A 152 -3.54 -2.20 -4.81
C THR A 152 -4.53 -1.06 -5.09
N SER A 153 -5.39 -0.72 -4.12
CA SER A 153 -6.49 0.24 -4.30
C SER A 153 -6.09 1.69 -4.04
N CYS A 154 -4.79 1.99 -3.94
CA CYS A 154 -4.31 3.32 -3.63
C CYS A 154 -3.29 3.84 -4.64
N MET A 155 -3.25 5.16 -4.77
CA MET A 155 -2.38 5.84 -5.74
C MET A 155 -1.01 6.13 -5.09
N THR A 156 0.06 5.73 -5.76
CA THR A 156 1.45 5.99 -5.32
C THR A 156 1.87 7.42 -5.63
N VAL A 157 1.43 7.94 -6.78
CA VAL A 157 1.78 9.27 -7.30
C VAL A 157 0.61 10.24 -7.09
N SER A 158 0.36 10.63 -5.83
CA SER A 158 -0.65 11.62 -5.46
C SER A 158 -0.02 12.78 -4.68
N CYS A 159 -0.61 13.98 -4.78
CA CYS A 159 -0.21 15.15 -4.00
C CYS A 159 -1.40 15.64 -3.16
N PRO A 160 -1.35 15.54 -1.81
CA PRO A 160 -0.28 14.94 -0.98
C PRO A 160 -0.18 13.41 -1.14
N ARG A 161 0.98 12.85 -0.79
CA ARG A 161 1.24 11.40 -0.95
C ARG A 161 0.29 10.60 -0.06
N GLN A 162 -0.51 9.73 -0.67
CA GLN A 162 -1.53 8.97 0.02
C GLN A 162 -0.91 7.95 0.99
N ARG A 163 -1.55 7.80 2.14
CA ARG A 163 -1.26 6.77 3.14
C ARG A 163 -2.43 5.81 3.24
N PHE A 164 -2.14 4.56 3.54
CA PHE A 164 -3.16 3.53 3.78
C PHE A 164 -2.87 2.79 5.08
N ALA A 165 -3.93 2.29 5.72
CA ALA A 165 -3.83 1.43 6.88
C ALA A 165 -3.53 0.00 6.42
N ALA A 166 -2.33 -0.50 6.74
CA ALA A 166 -1.92 -1.86 6.48
C ALA A 166 -2.03 -2.70 7.76
N ASN A 167 -2.42 -3.96 7.62
CA ASN A 167 -2.33 -4.92 8.71
C ASN A 167 -0.93 -5.56 8.66
N CYS A 168 -0.17 -5.35 9.73
CA CYS A 168 1.18 -5.89 9.88
C CYS A 168 1.19 -7.06 10.84
N THR A 169 1.84 -8.15 10.43
CA THR A 169 2.01 -9.40 11.17
C THR A 169 3.48 -9.58 11.50
N VAL A 170 3.80 -9.77 12.78
CA VAL A 170 5.17 -10.07 13.24
C VAL A 170 5.62 -11.45 12.74
N ARG A 171 6.90 -11.57 12.35
CA ARG A 171 7.48 -12.84 11.91
C ARG A 171 7.51 -13.88 13.04
N ASP A 172 7.41 -15.15 12.68
CA ASP A 172 7.19 -16.27 13.61
C ASP A 172 8.31 -16.50 14.62
N HIS A 173 9.56 -16.21 14.23
CA HIS A 173 10.75 -16.35 15.07
C HIS A 173 10.97 -15.17 16.03
N VAL A 174 10.15 -14.11 15.92
CA VAL A 174 10.26 -12.94 16.77
C VAL A 174 9.19 -12.96 17.84
N HIS A 175 9.62 -13.00 19.10
CA HIS A 175 8.73 -12.89 20.25
C HIS A 175 8.62 -11.42 20.68
N CYS A 176 7.38 -10.99 20.94
CA CYS A 176 7.03 -9.62 21.29
C CYS A 176 5.80 -9.59 22.20
N LEU A 177 5.60 -8.47 22.89
CA LEU A 177 4.47 -8.27 23.81
C LEU A 177 3.24 -7.73 23.08
N GLY A 178 2.05 -8.21 23.49
CA GLY A 178 0.76 -7.76 22.97
C GLY A 178 0.30 -8.51 21.73
N ASN A 179 -0.58 -7.88 20.95
CA ASN A 179 -1.11 -8.49 19.72
C ASN A 179 -0.04 -8.51 18.62
N ARG A 180 0.16 -9.68 18.00
CA ARG A 180 1.11 -9.90 16.90
C ARG A 180 0.64 -9.30 15.58
N THR A 181 -0.65 -9.03 15.46
CA THR A 181 -1.24 -8.31 14.32
C THR A 181 -1.59 -6.89 14.74
N PHE A 182 -1.07 -5.90 14.02
CA PHE A 182 -1.30 -4.51 14.35
C PHE A 182 -1.48 -3.65 13.09
N PRO A 183 -2.38 -2.65 13.13
CA PRO A 183 -2.52 -1.71 12.03
C PRO A 183 -1.36 -0.71 12.03
N LYS A 184 -0.76 -0.45 10.86
CA LYS A 184 0.26 0.60 10.65
C LYS A 184 -0.10 1.44 9.43
N MET A 185 0.06 2.76 9.55
CA MET A 185 -0.08 3.66 8.40
C MET A 185 1.19 3.63 7.54
N LEU A 186 1.07 3.12 6.32
CA LEU A 186 2.16 3.05 5.35
C LEU A 186 1.88 3.95 4.14
N TYR A 187 2.93 4.35 3.44
CA TYR A 187 2.79 5.01 2.15
C TYR A 187 2.46 3.99 1.07
N CYS A 188 1.61 4.39 0.13
CA CYS A 188 1.33 3.58 -1.04
C CYS A 188 2.60 3.38 -1.87
N ASN A 189 2.89 2.11 -2.15
CA ASN A 189 3.98 1.68 -2.99
C ASN A 189 3.50 0.48 -3.81
N TRP A 190 2.69 0.77 -4.83
CA TRP A 190 2.13 -0.24 -5.72
C TRP A 190 2.48 0.06 -7.17
N THR A 191 2.79 -1.00 -7.92
CA THR A 191 3.18 -0.96 -9.34
C THR A 191 2.13 -1.66 -10.17
N GLY A 192 1.62 -1.01 -11.21
CA GLY A 192 0.63 -1.57 -12.14
C GLY A 192 1.24 -2.40 -13.27
N GLY A 193 2.54 -2.68 -13.21
CA GLY A 193 3.27 -3.44 -14.25
C GLY A 193 3.66 -2.62 -15.48
N TYR A 194 3.47 -1.30 -15.45
CA TYR A 194 3.87 -0.39 -16.52
C TYR A 194 5.39 -0.21 -16.54
N LYS A 195 6.03 -0.54 -17.67
CA LYS A 195 7.48 -0.37 -17.86
C LYS A 195 7.78 1.01 -18.41
N TRP A 196 8.68 1.75 -17.76
CA TRP A 196 9.08 3.08 -18.23
C TRP A 196 9.71 3.03 -19.63
N SER A 197 10.58 2.04 -19.86
CA SER A 197 11.26 1.85 -21.14
C SER A 197 10.29 1.55 -22.28
N THR A 198 9.25 0.76 -22.03
CA THR A 198 8.21 0.48 -23.03
C THR A 198 7.40 1.73 -23.34
N ALA A 199 6.98 2.50 -22.33
CA ALA A 199 6.26 3.75 -22.55
C ALA A 199 7.09 4.73 -23.41
N LEU A 200 8.39 4.85 -23.14
CA LEU A 200 9.31 5.69 -23.89
C LEU A 200 9.52 5.19 -25.33
N ALA A 201 9.71 3.88 -25.52
CA ALA A 201 9.84 3.29 -26.85
C ALA A 201 8.58 3.48 -27.71
N LEU A 202 7.39 3.30 -27.11
CA LEU A 202 6.11 3.55 -27.78
C LEU A 202 5.91 5.03 -28.11
N SER A 203 6.39 5.94 -27.26
CA SER A 203 6.35 7.39 -27.54
C SER A 203 7.22 7.77 -28.74
N ILE A 204 8.42 7.20 -28.87
CA ILE A 204 9.33 7.46 -30.01
C ILE A 204 8.79 6.87 -31.32
N THR A 205 8.34 5.61 -31.29
CA THR A 205 7.98 4.87 -32.51
C THR A 205 6.54 5.09 -32.97
N LEU A 206 5.61 5.23 -32.02
CA LEU A 206 4.17 5.26 -32.25
C LEU A 206 3.46 6.41 -31.51
N GLY A 207 4.22 7.39 -30.98
CA GLY A 207 3.65 8.51 -30.23
C GLY A 207 2.71 9.38 -31.06
N GLY A 208 2.92 9.44 -32.39
CA GLY A 208 2.06 10.21 -33.29
C GLY A 208 0.63 9.67 -33.34
N PHE A 209 0.47 8.38 -33.12
CA PHE A 209 -0.84 7.72 -33.00
C PHE A 209 -1.36 7.67 -31.56
N GLY A 210 -0.60 8.22 -30.59
CA GLY A 210 -0.95 8.22 -29.17
C GLY A 210 -0.81 6.87 -28.46
N ALA A 211 -0.06 5.92 -29.03
CA ALA A 211 0.11 4.58 -28.46
C ALA A 211 0.70 4.59 -27.04
N ASP A 212 1.55 5.58 -26.74
CA ASP A 212 2.10 5.86 -25.41
C ASP A 212 0.99 6.17 -24.39
N ARG A 213 -0.03 6.95 -24.76
CA ARG A 213 -1.15 7.31 -23.87
C ARG A 213 -2.14 6.18 -23.70
N PHE A 214 -2.39 5.43 -24.77
CA PHE A 214 -3.19 4.20 -24.66
C PHE A 214 -2.50 3.17 -23.76
N TYR A 215 -1.18 3.02 -23.85
CA TYR A 215 -0.42 2.13 -22.96
C TYR A 215 -0.55 2.53 -21.49
N LEU A 216 -0.49 3.83 -21.17
CA LEU A 216 -0.62 4.33 -19.80
C LEU A 216 -2.07 4.37 -19.26
N GLY A 217 -3.06 3.91 -20.03
CA GLY A 217 -4.48 3.94 -19.66
C GLY A 217 -5.17 5.28 -19.89
N GLN A 218 -4.47 6.29 -20.43
CA GLN A 218 -4.97 7.63 -20.74
C GLN A 218 -5.64 7.68 -22.13
N TRP A 219 -6.63 6.81 -22.35
CA TRP A 219 -7.24 6.61 -23.68
C TRP A 219 -7.88 7.87 -24.29
N ARG A 220 -8.41 8.77 -23.45
CA ARG A 220 -9.04 10.02 -23.90
C ARG A 220 -8.02 10.95 -24.57
N GLU A 221 -6.83 11.07 -23.99
CA GLU A 221 -5.73 11.87 -24.56
C GLU A 221 -5.14 11.19 -25.81
N GLY A 222 -5.02 9.86 -25.78
CA GLY A 222 -4.58 9.08 -26.94
C GLY A 222 -5.48 9.28 -28.16
N LEU A 223 -6.80 9.32 -27.96
CA LEU A 223 -7.77 9.54 -29.04
C LEU A 223 -7.67 10.96 -29.62
N GLY A 224 -7.39 11.96 -28.78
CA GLY A 224 -7.13 13.33 -29.23
C GLY A 224 -5.91 13.45 -30.14
N LYS A 225 -4.84 12.69 -29.84
CA LYS A 225 -3.66 12.61 -30.72
C LYS A 225 -3.98 11.92 -32.04
N LEU A 226 -4.77 10.84 -32.00
CA LEU A 226 -5.15 10.10 -33.21
C LEU A 226 -5.94 10.98 -34.19
N PHE A 227 -6.93 11.72 -33.70
CA PHE A 227 -7.75 12.61 -34.54
C PHE A 227 -7.00 13.85 -35.05
N SER A 228 -5.97 14.30 -34.31
CA SER A 228 -5.09 15.38 -34.77
C SER A 228 -3.95 14.90 -35.67
N PHE A 229 -3.99 13.63 -36.11
CA PHE A 229 -2.90 12.96 -36.86
C PHE A 229 -1.53 13.14 -36.20
N GLY A 230 -1.49 13.16 -34.86
CA GLY A 230 -0.26 13.33 -34.09
C GLY A 230 0.41 14.70 -34.22
N GLY A 231 -0.31 15.71 -34.73
CA GLY A 231 0.14 17.09 -34.91
C GLY A 231 1.56 17.23 -35.46
N LEU A 232 1.81 16.64 -36.63
CA LEU A 232 3.07 16.75 -37.40
C LEU A 232 4.35 16.38 -36.62
N GLY A 233 4.24 15.59 -35.55
CA GLY A 233 5.39 15.17 -34.72
C GLY A 233 5.71 16.13 -33.56
N VAL A 234 4.97 17.23 -33.38
CA VAL A 234 5.16 18.10 -32.21
C VAL A 234 4.72 17.38 -30.93
N TRP A 235 3.59 16.67 -30.99
CA TRP A 235 3.10 15.89 -29.85
C TRP A 235 4.10 14.83 -29.42
N THR A 236 4.65 14.07 -30.37
CA THR A 236 5.64 13.02 -30.07
C THR A 236 6.86 13.59 -29.35
N LEU A 237 7.33 14.75 -29.76
CA LEU A 237 8.49 15.42 -29.14
C LEU A 237 8.19 15.84 -27.69
N ILE A 238 6.99 16.39 -27.44
CA ILE A 238 6.53 16.75 -26.10
C ILE A 238 6.38 15.50 -25.23
N ASP A 239 5.79 14.43 -25.74
CA ASP A 239 5.59 13.20 -24.97
C ASP A 239 6.88 12.49 -24.61
N VAL A 240 7.83 12.42 -25.54
CA VAL A 240 9.16 11.87 -25.27
C VAL A 240 9.84 12.64 -24.15
N LEU A 241 9.73 13.98 -24.15
CA LEU A 241 10.26 14.81 -23.07
C LEU A 241 9.53 14.52 -21.75
N LEU A 242 8.20 14.52 -21.74
CA LEU A 242 7.38 14.36 -20.52
C LEU A 242 7.53 12.97 -19.88
N ILE A 243 7.57 11.90 -20.69
CA ILE A 243 7.82 10.53 -20.23
C ILE A 243 9.29 10.37 -19.84
N GLY A 244 10.21 10.97 -20.60
CA GLY A 244 11.64 10.96 -20.34
C GLY A 244 12.00 11.55 -18.98
N VAL A 245 11.37 12.66 -18.59
CA VAL A 245 11.56 13.27 -17.25
C VAL A 245 10.70 12.64 -16.15
N GLY A 246 9.83 11.68 -16.50
CA GLY A 246 8.95 11.01 -15.54
C GLY A 246 7.83 11.89 -14.99
N TYR A 247 7.48 13.00 -15.67
CA TYR A 247 6.38 13.87 -15.24
C TYR A 247 5.02 13.22 -15.47
N VAL A 248 4.90 12.42 -16.53
CA VAL A 248 3.68 11.68 -16.85
C VAL A 248 3.81 10.23 -16.39
N GLY A 249 2.93 9.82 -15.49
CA GLY A 249 2.80 8.45 -15.01
C GLY A 249 1.56 7.71 -15.55
N PRO A 250 1.40 6.43 -15.19
CA PRO A 250 0.20 5.65 -15.46
C PRO A 250 -1.07 6.32 -14.89
N ALA A 251 -2.21 6.15 -15.57
CA ALA A 251 -3.49 6.71 -15.14
C ALA A 251 -3.95 6.21 -13.75
N ASP A 252 -3.55 4.99 -13.39
CA ASP A 252 -3.87 4.37 -12.10
C ASP A 252 -3.06 4.94 -10.92
N GLY A 253 -2.14 5.88 -11.19
CA GLY A 253 -1.27 6.47 -10.17
C GLY A 253 -0.23 5.48 -9.62
N SER A 254 0.03 4.39 -10.32
CA SER A 254 1.04 3.40 -9.96
C SER A 254 2.46 3.84 -10.37
N LEU A 255 3.48 3.23 -9.74
CA LEU A 255 4.88 3.52 -10.06
C LEU A 255 5.35 2.69 -11.26
N TYR A 256 6.21 3.26 -12.11
CA TYR A 256 6.85 2.54 -13.22
C TYR A 256 7.81 1.46 -12.70
N ILE A 257 7.90 0.34 -13.42
CA ILE A 257 8.88 -0.73 -13.19
C ILE A 257 10.06 -0.68 -14.18
#